data_AF-A0A2V6NPE7-F1
#
_entry.id   AF-A0A2V6NPE7-F1
#
_cell.length_a   1.000
_cell.length_b   1.000
_cell.length_c   1.000
_cell.angle_alpha   90.00
_cell.angle_beta   90.00
_cell.angle_gamma   90.00
#
_symmetry.space_group_name_H-M   'P 1'
#
loop_
_entity.id
_entity.type
_entity.pdbx_description
1 polymer ?
#
loop_
_entity_poly.entity_id
_entity_poly.type
_entity_poly.pdbx_seq_one_letter_code
_entity_poly.pdbx_strand_id
1 'polypeptide(L)'
;MRLYSGSSTDFVSDSVHNRIAEKLRDAFFHYYRYHPPPAEVNSWRNSLRAMAQVFDLASLKDHGVFLEYQLPLTSKRLDCLVSGKDEKSQDQAVIVELKQWERSEPADGDNEVITWVGGSDREILHPSVQVGQYTRYLSDNNTAFHRGSEPVSASGCAYLHNYAFQPNDPLLSPKFTESRSVYPIFSAGDVEPLCGYLRERLCGGRGLDVLRRIENSEYAPSKKLLEHVARLIRGNPVYTLLDEQLVVFDKVLALAKSGLNSGRRSVVLVKGGPGTGKSVIAINLMASLLEMG
;
A
#
# COMPACT_ATOMS: atom_id res chain seq x y z
N MET A 1 -0.62 -3.81 10.72
CA MET A 1 -0.68 -5.25 11.05
C MET A 1 0.01 -6.02 9.94
N ARG A 2 0.70 -7.12 10.23
CA ARG A 2 1.29 -8.07 9.27
C ARG A 2 1.12 -9.48 9.80
N LEU A 3 0.93 -10.46 8.91
CA LEU A 3 0.84 -11.88 9.31
C LEU A 3 2.21 -12.56 9.40
N TYR A 4 3.21 -12.04 8.67
CA TYR A 4 4.59 -12.49 8.77
C TYR A 4 5.54 -11.29 8.74
N SER A 5 6.62 -11.40 9.53
CA SER A 5 7.78 -10.52 9.50
C SER A 5 9.02 -11.36 9.78
N GLY A 6 10.05 -11.23 8.95
CA GLY A 6 11.28 -11.98 9.15
C GLY A 6 12.32 -11.71 8.09
N SER A 7 13.41 -12.47 8.15
CA SER A 7 14.45 -12.45 7.11
C SER A 7 14.00 -13.19 5.87
N SER A 8 14.62 -12.89 4.73
CA SER A 8 14.38 -13.62 3.49
C SER A 8 14.82 -15.08 3.55
N THR A 9 15.88 -15.40 4.30
CA THR A 9 16.32 -16.78 4.52
C THR A 9 15.31 -17.57 5.35
N ASP A 10 14.73 -16.97 6.39
CA ASP A 10 13.64 -17.59 7.16
C ASP A 10 12.40 -17.81 6.28
N PHE A 11 12.04 -16.81 5.47
CA PHE A 11 10.90 -16.89 4.56
C PHE A 11 11.06 -18.03 3.55
N VAL A 12 12.23 -18.14 2.91
CA VAL A 12 12.55 -19.22 1.97
C VAL A 12 12.52 -20.56 2.69
N SER A 13 13.16 -20.68 3.86
CA SER A 13 13.18 -21.90 4.66
C SER A 13 11.77 -22.35 5.05
N ASP A 14 10.94 -21.44 5.57
CA ASP A 14 9.56 -21.73 5.95
C ASP A 14 8.71 -22.14 4.74
N SER A 15 8.97 -21.56 3.57
CA SER A 15 8.25 -21.90 2.34
C SER A 15 8.64 -23.29 1.81
N VAL A 16 9.94 -23.61 1.79
CA VAL A 16 10.47 -24.92 1.37
C VAL A 16 9.92 -26.05 2.27
N HIS A 17 9.85 -25.81 3.59
CA HIS A 17 9.33 -26.79 4.54
C HIS A 17 7.80 -26.77 4.66
N ASN A 18 7.08 -26.02 3.81
CA ASN A 18 5.62 -25.87 3.81
C ASN A 18 5.04 -25.36 5.14
N ARG A 19 5.79 -24.55 5.88
CA ARG A 19 5.41 -23.96 7.18
C ARG A 19 4.86 -22.55 7.05
N ILE A 20 5.18 -21.84 5.97
CA ILE A 20 4.84 -20.42 5.84
C ILE A 20 3.33 -20.15 5.91
N ALA A 21 2.51 -20.93 5.20
CA ALA A 21 1.06 -20.76 5.20
C ALA A 21 0.44 -21.04 6.58
N GLU A 22 1.00 -21.99 7.34
CA GLU A 22 0.56 -22.30 8.70
C GLU A 22 0.92 -21.15 9.66
N LYS A 23 2.12 -20.58 9.54
CA LYS A 23 2.51 -19.38 10.31
C LYS A 23 1.57 -18.20 10.04
N LEU A 24 1.22 -17.95 8.78
CA LEU A 24 0.24 -16.92 8.41
C LEU A 24 -1.14 -17.22 9.00
N ARG A 25 -1.60 -18.47 8.95
CA ARG A 25 -2.88 -18.90 9.54
C ARG A 25 -2.92 -18.67 11.05
N ASP A 26 -1.85 -19.03 11.76
CA ASP A 26 -1.76 -18.87 13.20
C ASP A 26 -1.71 -17.38 13.59
N ALA A 27 -0.92 -16.57 12.86
CA ALA A 27 -0.90 -15.12 13.02
C ALA A 27 -2.26 -14.47 12.72
N PHE A 28 -2.96 -14.94 11.67
CA PHE A 28 -4.30 -14.48 11.31
C PHE A 28 -5.27 -14.76 12.47
N PHE A 29 -5.28 -15.98 13.01
CA PHE A 29 -6.14 -16.34 14.13
C PHE A 29 -5.83 -15.51 15.38
N HIS A 30 -4.55 -15.29 15.70
CA HIS A 30 -4.16 -14.47 16.83
C HIS A 30 -4.66 -13.02 16.73
N TYR A 31 -4.69 -12.47 15.51
CA TYR A 31 -5.16 -11.11 15.29
C TYR A 31 -6.70 -11.02 15.19
N TYR A 32 -7.30 -11.81 14.30
CA TYR A 32 -8.73 -11.70 13.96
C TYR A 32 -9.65 -12.55 14.83
N ARG A 33 -9.11 -13.52 15.59
CA ARG A 33 -9.86 -14.43 16.48
C ARG A 33 -10.83 -15.39 15.76
N TYR A 34 -10.66 -15.57 14.46
CA TYR A 34 -11.29 -16.63 13.67
C TYR A 34 -10.28 -17.19 12.67
N HIS A 35 -10.55 -18.38 12.13
CA HIS A 35 -9.66 -19.01 11.16
C HIS A 35 -9.91 -18.47 9.74
N PRO A 36 -8.84 -18.25 8.95
CA PRO A 36 -9.01 -17.90 7.55
C PRO A 36 -9.65 -19.07 6.78
N PRO A 37 -10.44 -18.80 5.72
CA PRO A 37 -11.01 -19.85 4.90
C PRO A 37 -9.91 -20.75 4.28
N PRO A 38 -10.19 -22.06 4.04
CA PRO A 38 -9.21 -22.96 3.44
C PRO A 38 -8.65 -22.48 2.10
N ALA A 39 -9.48 -21.80 1.29
CA ALA A 39 -9.06 -21.21 0.03
C ALA A 39 -7.97 -20.12 0.21
N GLU A 40 -8.05 -19.32 1.28
CA GLU A 40 -7.07 -18.27 1.58
C GLU A 40 -5.72 -18.90 1.99
N VAL A 41 -5.76 -19.94 2.84
CA VAL A 41 -4.55 -20.70 3.22
C VAL A 41 -3.90 -21.37 2.01
N ASN A 42 -4.71 -21.91 1.10
CA ASN A 42 -4.21 -22.51 -0.14
C ASN A 42 -3.59 -21.47 -1.08
N SER A 43 -4.20 -20.27 -1.21
CA SER A 43 -3.59 -19.19 -1.99
C SER A 43 -2.26 -18.74 -1.41
N TRP A 44 -2.12 -18.65 -0.07
CA TRP A 44 -0.83 -18.36 0.55
C TRP A 44 0.20 -19.43 0.23
N ARG A 45 -0.16 -20.72 0.35
CA ARG A 45 0.76 -21.82 0.07
C ARG A 45 1.32 -21.78 -1.35
N ASN A 46 0.46 -21.49 -2.33
CA ASN A 46 0.85 -21.45 -3.75
C ASN A 46 1.69 -20.19 -4.05
N SER A 47 1.15 -19.01 -3.75
CA SER A 47 1.78 -17.72 -4.08
C SER A 47 3.14 -17.57 -3.39
N LEU A 48 3.24 -17.95 -2.11
CA LEU A 48 4.47 -17.79 -1.34
C LEU A 48 5.53 -18.81 -1.72
N ARG A 49 5.15 -20.01 -2.18
CA ARG A 49 6.11 -20.96 -2.76
C ARG A 49 6.72 -20.40 -4.05
N ALA A 50 5.90 -19.84 -4.95
CA ALA A 50 6.41 -19.22 -6.17
C ALA A 50 7.33 -18.03 -5.85
N MET A 51 6.93 -17.18 -4.90
CA MET A 51 7.77 -16.05 -4.49
C MET A 51 9.09 -16.51 -3.82
N ALA A 52 9.08 -17.56 -3.00
CA ALA A 52 10.30 -18.10 -2.40
C ALA A 52 11.30 -18.62 -3.44
N GLN A 53 10.82 -19.22 -4.54
CA GLN A 53 11.67 -19.63 -5.66
C GLN A 53 12.33 -18.42 -6.35
N VAL A 54 11.58 -17.33 -6.53
CA VAL A 54 12.12 -16.06 -7.04
C VAL A 54 13.21 -15.52 -6.10
N PHE A 55 12.99 -15.54 -4.79
CA PHE A 55 13.99 -15.09 -3.81
C PHE A 55 15.30 -15.90 -3.88
N ASP A 56 15.19 -17.22 -3.98
CA ASP A 56 16.36 -18.11 -4.08
C ASP A 56 17.14 -17.86 -5.38
N LEU A 57 16.44 -17.84 -6.51
CA LEU A 57 17.05 -17.58 -7.82
C LEU A 57 17.64 -16.16 -7.92
N ALA A 58 16.96 -15.17 -7.35
CA ALA A 58 17.45 -13.80 -7.26
C ALA A 58 18.62 -13.63 -6.27
N SER A 59 18.93 -14.66 -5.46
CA SER A 59 19.93 -14.63 -4.39
C SER A 59 19.67 -13.56 -3.33
N LEU A 60 18.39 -13.31 -3.01
CA LEU A 60 17.97 -12.34 -2.00
C LEU A 60 18.13 -12.93 -0.59
N LYS A 61 19.36 -13.00 -0.07
CA LYS A 61 19.69 -13.72 1.19
C LYS A 61 19.81 -12.85 2.44
N ASP A 62 19.84 -11.53 2.29
CA ASP A 62 19.96 -10.58 3.41
C ASP A 62 18.89 -9.47 3.30
N HIS A 63 17.63 -9.88 3.24
CA HIS A 63 16.51 -8.98 3.02
C HIS A 63 15.47 -9.11 4.12
N GLY A 64 14.68 -8.06 4.34
CA GLY A 64 13.52 -8.11 5.21
C GLY A 64 12.28 -8.44 4.40
N VAL A 65 11.37 -9.20 5.01
CA VAL A 65 10.12 -9.62 4.36
C VAL A 65 8.94 -9.36 5.29
N PHE A 66 7.96 -8.62 4.80
CA PHE A 66 6.59 -8.66 5.33
C PHE A 66 5.68 -9.41 4.37
N LEU A 67 4.76 -10.20 4.93
CA LEU A 67 3.66 -10.79 4.17
C LEU A 67 2.32 -10.39 4.77
N GLU A 68 1.32 -10.20 3.90
CA GLU A 68 -0.04 -9.80 4.27
C GLU A 68 -0.01 -8.57 5.19
N TYR A 69 0.72 -7.54 4.75
CA TYR A 69 0.88 -6.29 5.49
C TYR A 69 -0.30 -5.37 5.22
N GLN A 70 -1.12 -5.18 6.25
CA GLN A 70 -2.28 -4.30 6.20
C GLN A 70 -1.85 -2.84 6.15
N LEU A 71 -2.31 -2.16 5.11
CA LEU A 71 -2.13 -0.72 4.97
C LEU A 71 -2.81 0.00 6.13
N PRO A 72 -2.12 0.97 6.77
CA PRO A 72 -2.66 1.71 7.90
C PRO A 72 -4.04 2.28 7.63
N LEU A 73 -4.93 2.30 8.63
CA LEU A 73 -6.26 2.91 8.54
C LEU A 73 -7.18 2.35 7.43
N THR A 74 -6.83 1.24 6.78
CA THR A 74 -7.65 0.56 5.78
C THR A 74 -7.76 -0.93 6.09
N SER A 75 -8.68 -1.63 5.43
CA SER A 75 -8.74 -3.10 5.44
C SER A 75 -7.88 -3.75 4.34
N LYS A 76 -7.20 -2.96 3.50
CA LYS A 76 -6.40 -3.46 2.38
C LYS A 76 -5.06 -3.99 2.89
N ARG A 77 -4.58 -5.06 2.25
CA ARG A 77 -3.29 -5.70 2.58
C ARG A 77 -2.48 -5.81 1.30
N LEU A 78 -1.18 -5.56 1.39
CA LEU A 78 -0.24 -5.94 0.34
C LEU A 78 0.27 -7.36 0.62
N ASP A 79 0.53 -8.12 -0.44
CA ASP A 79 0.87 -9.54 -0.34
C ASP A 79 2.29 -9.75 0.18
N CYS A 80 3.28 -9.06 -0.41
CA CYS A 80 4.69 -9.17 -0.06
C CYS A 80 5.38 -7.79 -0.14
N LEU A 81 6.14 -7.45 0.89
CA LEU A 81 7.08 -6.32 0.86
C LEU A 81 8.47 -6.85 1.15
N VAL A 82 9.40 -6.56 0.25
CA VAL A 82 10.82 -6.91 0.36
C VAL A 82 11.60 -5.64 0.63
N SER A 83 12.31 -5.59 1.75
CA SER A 83 13.16 -4.46 2.10
C SER A 83 14.63 -4.82 1.97
N GLY A 84 15.44 -3.82 1.66
CA GLY A 84 16.87 -3.94 1.40
C GLY A 84 17.49 -2.58 1.13
N LYS A 85 18.66 -2.59 0.52
CA LYS A 85 19.33 -1.39 0.05
C LYS A 85 19.68 -1.51 -1.42
N ASP A 86 19.74 -0.39 -2.12
CA ASP A 86 20.28 -0.36 -3.49
C ASP A 86 21.81 -0.31 -3.51
N GLU A 87 22.38 -0.20 -4.71
CA GLU A 87 23.82 -0.08 -4.95
C GLU A 87 24.43 1.17 -4.28
N LYS A 88 23.63 2.22 -4.06
CA LYS A 88 24.02 3.46 -3.38
C LYS A 88 23.80 3.40 -1.86
N SER A 89 23.52 2.22 -1.32
CA SER A 89 23.20 1.97 0.09
C SER A 89 21.97 2.73 0.62
N GLN A 90 21.09 3.22 -0.27
CA GLN A 90 19.84 3.85 0.12
C GLN A 90 18.80 2.81 0.51
N ASP A 91 17.96 3.11 1.48
CA ASP A 91 16.90 2.19 1.93
C ASP A 91 15.83 2.03 0.86
N GLN A 92 15.52 0.78 0.53
CA GLN A 92 14.56 0.41 -0.51
C GLN A 92 13.52 -0.56 0.03
N ALA A 93 12.29 -0.41 -0.45
CA ALA A 93 11.20 -1.36 -0.26
C ALA A 93 10.50 -1.62 -1.60
N VAL A 94 10.43 -2.89 -1.98
CA VAL A 94 9.71 -3.35 -3.17
C VAL A 94 8.45 -4.08 -2.75
N ILE A 95 7.30 -3.58 -3.17
CA ILE A 95 6.00 -4.23 -2.96
C ILE A 95 5.74 -5.16 -4.13
N VAL A 96 5.49 -6.44 -3.83
CA VAL A 96 5.14 -7.44 -4.84
C VAL A 96 3.71 -7.89 -4.58
N GLU A 97 2.80 -7.50 -5.47
CA GLU A 97 1.43 -8.01 -5.49
C GLU A 97 1.42 -9.39 -6.16
N LEU A 98 0.90 -10.41 -5.48
CA LEU A 98 0.88 -11.79 -5.96
C LEU A 98 -0.52 -12.12 -6.47
N LYS A 99 -0.64 -12.42 -7.77
CA LYS A 99 -1.92 -12.85 -8.36
C LYS A 99 -1.89 -14.31 -8.72
N GLN A 100 -2.95 -15.00 -8.34
CA GLN A 100 -3.24 -16.34 -8.80
C GLN A 100 -4.48 -16.33 -9.69
N TRP A 101 -4.31 -16.07 -11.00
CA TRP A 101 -5.41 -15.93 -11.97
C TRP A 101 -5.31 -17.00 -13.05
N GLU A 102 -6.45 -17.43 -13.57
CA GLU A 102 -6.51 -18.42 -14.66
C GLU A 102 -6.82 -17.78 -16.02
N ARG A 103 -7.58 -16.69 -16.00
CA ARG A 103 -7.97 -15.93 -17.19
C ARG A 103 -8.12 -14.45 -16.86
N SER A 104 -8.04 -13.61 -17.88
CA SER A 104 -8.46 -12.21 -17.79
C SER A 104 -9.26 -11.87 -19.04
N GLU A 105 -10.24 -10.99 -18.86
CA GLU A 105 -11.13 -10.46 -19.90
C GLU A 105 -11.09 -8.92 -19.83
N PRO A 106 -11.31 -8.21 -20.95
CA PRO A 106 -11.39 -6.75 -20.94
C PRO A 106 -12.54 -6.26 -20.05
N ALA A 107 -12.32 -5.15 -19.35
CA ALA A 107 -13.38 -4.38 -18.72
C ALA A 107 -13.49 -3.00 -19.37
N ASP A 108 -14.66 -2.38 -19.24
CA ASP A 108 -14.94 -1.04 -19.77
C ASP A 108 -14.21 0.06 -18.98
N GLY A 109 -14.03 -0.11 -17.66
CA GLY A 109 -13.33 0.85 -16.81
C GLY A 109 -11.87 1.04 -17.19
N ASP A 110 -11.34 2.26 -17.04
CA ASP A 110 -9.97 2.62 -17.47
C ASP A 110 -8.88 1.81 -16.75
N ASN A 111 -9.16 1.37 -15.52
CA ASN A 111 -8.18 0.74 -14.63
C ASN A 111 -8.47 -0.73 -14.36
N GLU A 112 -9.57 -1.25 -14.90
CA GLU A 112 -10.14 -2.53 -14.52
C GLU A 112 -9.99 -3.59 -15.62
N VAL A 113 -10.01 -4.84 -15.16
CA VAL A 113 -10.14 -6.06 -15.96
C VAL A 113 -11.15 -6.98 -15.28
N ILE A 114 -11.74 -7.89 -16.06
CA ILE A 114 -12.60 -8.94 -15.52
C ILE A 114 -11.76 -10.21 -15.35
N THR A 115 -11.88 -10.89 -14.22
CA THR A 115 -11.22 -12.18 -14.00
C THR A 115 -12.04 -13.06 -13.05
N TRP A 116 -11.79 -14.37 -13.10
CA TRP A 116 -12.43 -15.34 -12.22
C TRP A 116 -11.72 -15.37 -10.87
N VAL A 117 -12.37 -14.84 -9.83
CA VAL A 117 -11.85 -14.82 -8.46
C VAL A 117 -12.96 -15.01 -7.45
N GLY A 118 -12.72 -15.82 -6.41
CA GLY A 118 -13.72 -16.05 -5.36
C GLY A 118 -15.01 -16.72 -5.87
N GLY A 119 -14.90 -17.57 -6.90
CA GLY A 119 -15.99 -18.37 -7.44
C GLY A 119 -16.92 -17.66 -8.43
N SER A 120 -16.55 -16.47 -8.91
CA SER A 120 -17.30 -15.74 -9.94
C SER A 120 -16.36 -14.88 -10.77
N ASP A 121 -16.81 -14.46 -11.96
CA ASP A 121 -16.17 -13.34 -12.66
C ASP A 121 -16.41 -12.05 -11.88
N ARG A 122 -15.36 -11.25 -11.73
CA ARG A 122 -15.41 -9.96 -11.07
C ARG A 122 -14.58 -8.96 -11.84
N GLU A 123 -15.13 -7.75 -11.96
CA GLU A 123 -14.39 -6.58 -12.41
C GLU A 123 -13.53 -6.07 -11.24
N ILE A 124 -12.22 -6.06 -11.43
CA ILE A 124 -11.24 -5.65 -10.43
C ILE A 124 -10.13 -4.83 -11.07
N LEU A 125 -9.39 -4.10 -10.23
CA LEU A 125 -8.24 -3.32 -10.70
C LEU A 125 -7.19 -4.21 -11.35
N HIS A 126 -6.61 -3.68 -12.43
CA HIS A 126 -5.42 -4.23 -13.04
C HIS A 126 -4.28 -4.33 -12.01
N PRO A 127 -3.48 -5.42 -11.95
CA PRO A 127 -2.50 -5.63 -10.88
C PRO A 127 -1.47 -4.51 -10.74
N SER A 128 -1.03 -3.94 -11.86
CA SER A 128 -0.12 -2.77 -11.89
C SER A 128 -0.75 -1.53 -11.22
N VAL A 129 -2.04 -1.28 -11.47
CA VAL A 129 -2.75 -0.15 -10.86
C VAL A 129 -2.90 -0.36 -9.36
N GLN A 130 -3.24 -1.59 -8.95
CA GLN A 130 -3.40 -1.94 -7.53
C GLN A 130 -2.10 -1.77 -6.74
N VAL A 131 -0.98 -2.36 -7.20
CA VAL A 131 0.31 -2.19 -6.50
C VAL A 131 0.76 -0.73 -6.50
N GLY A 132 0.44 0.02 -7.56
CA GLY A 132 0.68 1.45 -7.62
C GLY A 132 -0.09 2.24 -6.56
N GLN A 133 -1.35 1.88 -6.30
CA GLN A 133 -2.13 2.47 -5.20
C GLN A 133 -1.50 2.17 -3.84
N TYR A 134 -1.02 0.94 -3.61
CA TYR A 134 -0.40 0.56 -2.34
C TYR A 134 0.94 1.28 -2.12
N THR A 135 1.75 1.37 -3.16
CA THR A 135 3.03 2.10 -3.14
C THR A 135 2.80 3.57 -2.78
N ARG A 136 1.88 4.24 -3.49
CA ARG A 136 1.53 5.64 -3.20
C ARG A 136 0.98 5.81 -1.78
N TYR A 137 0.09 4.91 -1.34
CA TYR A 137 -0.50 5.00 -0.02
C TYR A 137 0.56 4.95 1.10
N LEU A 138 1.53 4.02 1.00
CA LEU A 138 2.62 3.95 1.97
C LEU A 138 3.53 5.18 1.91
N SER A 139 3.92 5.60 0.70
CA SER A 139 4.72 6.81 0.51
C SER A 139 4.07 8.06 1.11
N ASP A 140 2.74 8.13 1.09
CA ASP A 140 2.00 9.26 1.60
C ASP A 140 1.60 9.14 3.08
N ASN A 141 1.49 7.95 3.66
CA ASN A 141 0.90 7.79 5.01
C ASN A 141 1.82 7.12 6.02
N ASN A 142 2.98 6.61 5.60
CA ASN A 142 3.95 6.01 6.49
C ASN A 142 5.21 6.86 6.54
N THR A 143 5.57 7.31 7.74
CA THR A 143 6.65 8.27 7.94
C THR A 143 8.03 7.77 7.54
N ALA A 144 8.26 6.45 7.45
CA ALA A 144 9.52 5.90 6.95
C ALA A 144 9.80 6.31 5.50
N PHE A 145 8.76 6.58 4.70
CA PHE A 145 8.87 6.84 3.27
C PHE A 145 8.91 8.32 2.89
N HIS A 146 8.63 9.24 3.82
CA HIS A 146 8.57 10.68 3.52
C HIS A 146 9.19 11.60 4.56
N ARG A 147 9.53 11.10 5.75
CA ARG A 147 10.22 11.88 6.80
C ARG A 147 11.67 11.44 6.97
N GLY A 148 12.51 12.39 7.42
CA GLY A 148 13.93 12.19 7.66
C GLY A 148 14.81 12.60 6.46
N SER A 149 16.13 12.59 6.66
CA SER A 149 17.11 12.94 5.62
C SER A 149 17.24 11.90 4.52
N GLU A 150 16.97 10.63 4.84
CA GLU A 150 17.10 9.49 3.93
C GLU A 150 15.83 8.62 4.00
N PRO A 151 14.70 9.06 3.43
CA PRO A 151 13.47 8.27 3.43
C PRO A 151 13.64 6.95 2.67
N VAL A 152 12.91 5.92 3.10
CA VAL A 152 12.84 4.65 2.38
C VAL A 152 12.18 4.89 1.03
N SER A 153 12.83 4.49 -0.06
CA SER A 153 12.25 4.56 -1.40
C SER A 153 11.34 3.35 -1.64
N ALA A 154 10.12 3.61 -2.12
CA ALA A 154 9.15 2.57 -2.41
C ALA A 154 9.02 2.35 -3.92
N SER A 155 8.96 1.09 -4.32
CA SER A 155 8.64 0.66 -5.68
C SER A 155 7.71 -0.54 -5.62
N GLY A 156 7.14 -0.94 -6.76
CA GLY A 156 6.29 -2.12 -6.77
C GLY A 156 6.11 -2.75 -8.13
N CYS A 157 5.73 -4.02 -8.10
CA CYS A 157 5.39 -4.82 -9.27
C CYS A 157 4.30 -5.82 -8.92
N ALA A 158 3.71 -6.44 -9.95
CA ALA A 158 2.82 -7.58 -9.75
C ALA A 158 3.43 -8.84 -10.35
N TYR A 159 3.29 -9.96 -9.66
CA TYR A 159 3.69 -11.28 -10.14
C TYR A 159 2.47 -12.19 -10.22
N LEU A 160 2.03 -12.46 -11.46
CA LEU A 160 0.96 -13.38 -11.78
C LEU A 160 1.54 -14.79 -11.96
N HIS A 161 1.88 -15.41 -10.84
CA HIS A 161 2.77 -16.59 -10.76
C HIS A 161 2.25 -17.87 -11.42
N ASN A 162 0.96 -17.94 -11.73
CA ASN A 162 0.33 -19.06 -12.42
C ASN A 162 -0.31 -18.65 -13.76
N TYR A 163 -0.11 -17.41 -14.21
CA TYR A 163 -0.73 -16.85 -15.40
C TYR A 163 0.26 -16.81 -16.56
N ALA A 164 -0.21 -17.02 -17.79
CA ALA A 164 0.60 -16.90 -19.00
C ALA A 164 -0.05 -15.89 -19.96
N PHE A 165 0.69 -14.84 -20.32
CA PHE A 165 0.20 -13.81 -21.24
C PHE A 165 -0.11 -14.38 -22.62
N GLN A 166 -1.24 -13.95 -23.17
CA GLN A 166 -1.64 -14.23 -24.55
C GLN A 166 -1.24 -13.08 -25.50
N PRO A 167 -1.14 -13.29 -26.83
CA PRO A 167 -0.77 -12.24 -27.78
C PRO A 167 -1.63 -10.97 -27.73
N ASN A 168 -2.91 -11.09 -27.33
CA ASN A 168 -3.84 -9.97 -27.13
C ASN A 168 -4.38 -9.94 -25.69
N ASP A 169 -3.53 -10.26 -24.73
CA ASP A 169 -3.93 -10.34 -23.34
C ASP A 169 -4.50 -9.01 -22.83
N PRO A 170 -5.68 -8.99 -22.17
CA PRO A 170 -6.26 -7.75 -21.67
C PRO A 170 -5.34 -7.01 -20.69
N LEU A 171 -4.48 -7.72 -19.94
CA LEU A 171 -3.50 -7.10 -19.04
C LEU A 171 -2.41 -6.33 -19.79
N LEU A 172 -2.20 -6.62 -21.07
CA LEU A 172 -1.23 -5.94 -21.92
C LEU A 172 -1.85 -4.81 -22.76
N SER A 173 -3.14 -4.53 -22.57
CA SER A 173 -3.87 -3.49 -23.31
C SER A 173 -3.17 -2.11 -23.24
N PRO A 174 -3.24 -1.30 -24.31
CA PRO A 174 -2.64 0.03 -24.34
C PRO A 174 -3.07 0.95 -23.19
N LYS A 175 -4.31 0.80 -22.67
CA LYS A 175 -4.82 1.60 -21.55
C LYS A 175 -3.99 1.44 -20.27
N PHE A 176 -3.26 0.33 -20.12
CA PHE A 176 -2.40 0.08 -18.96
C PHE A 176 -0.94 0.47 -19.15
N THR A 177 -0.54 0.98 -20.31
CA THR A 177 0.87 1.26 -20.64
C THR A 177 1.55 2.16 -19.63
N GLU A 178 0.88 3.25 -19.22
CA GLU A 178 1.42 4.19 -18.22
C GLU A 178 1.57 3.51 -16.85
N SER A 179 0.56 2.76 -16.40
CA SER A 179 0.66 2.05 -15.12
C SER A 179 1.79 1.01 -15.13
N ARG A 180 1.90 0.22 -16.21
CA ARG A 180 2.88 -0.87 -16.35
C ARG A 180 4.31 -0.38 -16.53
N SER A 181 4.53 0.83 -17.04
CA SER A 181 5.87 1.40 -17.14
C SER A 181 6.45 1.75 -15.77
N VAL A 182 5.60 2.13 -14.81
CA VAL A 182 6.00 2.43 -13.43
C VAL A 182 5.96 1.19 -12.54
N TYR A 183 4.90 0.39 -12.67
CA TYR A 183 4.63 -0.80 -11.87
C TYR A 183 4.51 -2.02 -12.79
N PRO A 184 5.61 -2.65 -13.19
CA PRO A 184 5.59 -3.74 -14.17
C PRO A 184 4.83 -4.96 -13.64
N ILE A 185 4.34 -5.76 -14.59
CA ILE A 185 3.71 -7.05 -14.33
C ILE A 185 4.58 -8.17 -14.89
N PHE A 186 4.67 -9.27 -14.18
CA PHE A 186 5.44 -10.46 -14.54
C PHE A 186 4.50 -11.66 -14.54
N SER A 187 4.50 -12.45 -15.61
CA SER A 187 3.76 -13.72 -15.70
C SER A 187 4.54 -14.87 -15.06
N ALA A 188 3.94 -16.06 -15.03
CA ALA A 188 4.60 -17.29 -14.58
C ALA A 188 5.91 -17.58 -15.34
N GLY A 189 6.04 -17.14 -16.60
CA GLY A 189 7.24 -17.30 -17.42
C GLY A 189 8.31 -16.24 -17.22
N ASP A 190 8.00 -15.12 -16.55
CA ASP A 190 8.89 -13.95 -16.44
C ASP A 190 9.72 -13.95 -15.15
N VAL A 191 10.09 -15.14 -14.67
CA VAL A 191 10.84 -15.30 -13.41
C VAL A 191 12.20 -14.57 -13.46
N GLU A 192 12.94 -14.68 -14.56
CA GLU A 192 14.24 -14.00 -14.71
C GLU A 192 14.10 -12.46 -14.79
N PRO A 193 13.19 -11.90 -15.62
CA PRO A 193 12.88 -10.48 -15.57
C PRO A 193 12.51 -9.96 -14.16
N LEU A 194 11.69 -10.71 -13.41
CA LEU A 194 11.34 -10.38 -12.02
C LEU A 194 12.57 -10.41 -11.11
N CYS A 195 13.43 -11.43 -11.24
CA CYS A 195 14.68 -11.50 -10.49
C CYS A 195 15.57 -10.29 -10.79
N GLY A 196 15.70 -9.90 -12.06
CA GLY A 196 16.42 -8.70 -12.48
C GLY A 196 15.87 -7.43 -11.82
N TYR A 197 14.55 -7.25 -11.86
CA TYR A 197 13.86 -6.12 -11.24
C TYR A 197 14.13 -5.99 -9.73
N LEU A 198 14.10 -7.12 -9.01
CA LEU A 198 14.36 -7.16 -7.58
C LEU A 198 15.84 -6.92 -7.27
N ARG A 199 16.77 -7.57 -7.99
CA ARG A 199 18.22 -7.41 -7.79
C ARG A 199 18.64 -5.96 -8.01
N GLU A 200 18.16 -5.32 -9.07
CA GLU A 200 18.46 -3.92 -9.38
C GLU A 200 18.15 -2.99 -8.19
N ARG A 201 17.05 -3.25 -7.48
CA ARG A 201 16.55 -2.39 -6.39
C ARG A 201 17.06 -2.78 -5.01
N LEU A 202 17.53 -4.02 -4.83
CA LEU A 202 17.79 -4.60 -3.52
C LEU A 202 19.20 -5.20 -3.38
N CYS A 203 20.09 -5.02 -4.35
CA CYS A 203 21.41 -5.65 -4.38
C CYS A 203 22.28 -5.42 -3.12
N GLY A 204 22.04 -4.36 -2.36
CA GLY A 204 22.79 -3.99 -1.15
C GLY A 204 22.35 -4.70 0.14
N GLY A 205 21.30 -5.53 0.10
CA GLY A 205 20.86 -6.35 1.24
C GLY A 205 20.53 -5.52 2.49
N ARG A 206 20.91 -6.01 3.68
CA ARG A 206 20.68 -5.40 5.00
C ARG A 206 19.21 -5.04 5.25
N GLY A 207 18.31 -5.87 4.74
CA GLY A 207 16.90 -5.50 4.68
C GLY A 207 16.16 -5.55 6.01
N LEU A 208 16.64 -6.28 7.02
CA LEU A 208 16.01 -6.34 8.34
C LEU A 208 16.00 -4.99 9.06
N ASP A 209 17.04 -4.18 8.89
CA ASP A 209 17.10 -2.84 9.49
C ASP A 209 16.06 -1.91 8.85
N VAL A 210 15.97 -1.96 7.53
CA VAL A 210 14.96 -1.22 6.76
C VAL A 210 13.54 -1.70 7.12
N LEU A 211 13.34 -3.01 7.28
CA LEU A 211 12.07 -3.59 7.69
C LEU A 211 11.63 -3.07 9.06
N ARG A 212 12.54 -3.10 10.05
CA ARG A 212 12.29 -2.59 11.41
C ARG A 212 11.97 -1.09 11.41
N ARG A 213 12.62 -0.31 10.54
CA ARG A 213 12.32 1.11 10.38
C ARG A 213 10.91 1.33 9.85
N ILE A 214 10.49 0.56 8.84
CA ILE A 214 9.11 0.61 8.32
C ILE A 214 8.12 0.17 9.41
N GLU A 215 8.43 -0.89 10.16
CA GLU A 215 7.55 -1.42 11.20
C GLU A 215 7.26 -0.45 12.33
N ASN A 216 8.30 0.24 12.81
CA ASN A 216 8.23 1.11 13.98
C ASN A 216 7.88 2.57 13.63
N SER A 217 7.66 2.86 12.35
CA SER A 217 7.31 4.18 11.88
C SER A 217 5.87 4.56 12.26
N GLU A 218 5.66 5.86 12.51
CA GLU A 218 4.34 6.40 12.71
C GLU A 218 3.56 6.47 11.39
N TYR A 219 2.24 6.34 11.50
CA TYR A 219 1.33 6.59 10.40
C TYR A 219 0.86 8.03 10.44
N ALA A 220 1.40 8.84 9.55
CA ALA A 220 1.05 10.24 9.40
C ALA A 220 1.11 10.63 7.92
N PRO A 221 0.13 11.41 7.42
CA PRO A 221 0.15 11.94 6.06
C PRO A 221 1.43 12.74 5.74
N SER A 222 1.85 12.69 4.47
CA SER A 222 2.99 13.42 3.95
C SER A 222 2.66 14.89 3.81
N LYS A 223 3.63 15.77 4.08
CA LYS A 223 3.42 17.22 3.94
C LYS A 223 2.94 17.59 2.53
N LYS A 224 3.48 16.92 1.52
CA LYS A 224 3.09 17.10 0.11
C LYS A 224 1.62 16.75 -0.12
N LEU A 225 1.13 15.64 0.45
CA LEU A 225 -0.28 15.27 0.38
C LEU A 225 -1.16 16.34 1.07
N LEU A 226 -0.76 16.79 2.26
CA LEU A 226 -1.49 17.82 3.01
C LEU A 226 -1.58 19.15 2.24
N GLU A 227 -0.46 19.61 1.69
CA GLU A 227 -0.38 20.81 0.87
C GLU A 227 -1.23 20.69 -0.43
N HIS A 228 -1.30 19.50 -1.01
CA HIS A 228 -2.15 19.25 -2.18
C HIS A 228 -3.64 19.31 -1.82
N VAL A 229 -4.05 18.63 -0.74
CA VAL A 229 -5.44 18.66 -0.24
C VAL A 229 -5.87 20.09 0.09
N ALA A 230 -5.01 20.85 0.77
CA ALA A 230 -5.32 22.23 1.11
C ALA A 230 -5.48 23.14 -0.13
N ARG A 231 -4.66 22.94 -1.17
CA ARG A 231 -4.81 23.66 -2.44
C ARG A 231 -6.10 23.31 -3.18
N LEU A 232 -6.48 22.04 -3.23
CA LEU A 232 -7.74 21.60 -3.85
C LEU A 232 -8.96 22.22 -3.17
N ILE A 233 -8.92 22.33 -1.84
CA ILE A 233 -10.01 22.91 -1.05
C ILE A 233 -10.07 24.43 -1.27
N ARG A 234 -8.94 25.14 -1.18
CA ARG A 234 -8.89 26.60 -1.41
C ARG A 234 -9.24 27.01 -2.83
N GLY A 235 -8.87 26.20 -3.83
CA GLY A 235 -9.08 26.52 -5.24
C GLY A 235 -10.49 26.24 -5.75
N ASN A 236 -11.37 25.65 -4.94
CA ASN A 236 -12.69 25.22 -5.39
C ASN A 236 -13.81 26.08 -4.76
N PRO A 237 -14.60 26.82 -5.58
CA PRO A 237 -15.62 27.73 -5.08
C PRO A 237 -16.75 27.03 -4.31
N VAL A 238 -16.97 25.73 -4.51
CA VAL A 238 -17.93 24.91 -3.74
C VAL A 238 -17.59 24.89 -2.24
N TYR A 239 -16.31 25.11 -1.89
CA TYR A 239 -15.85 25.13 -0.50
C TYR A 239 -15.71 26.54 0.08
N THR A 240 -16.23 27.57 -0.60
CA THR A 240 -16.25 28.93 -0.04
C THR A 240 -17.14 28.98 1.19
N LEU A 241 -16.58 29.41 2.32
CA LEU A 241 -17.33 29.59 3.56
C LEU A 241 -18.18 30.86 3.48
N LEU A 242 -19.47 30.73 3.80
CA LEU A 242 -20.41 31.84 3.90
C LEU A 242 -20.47 32.36 5.34
N ASP A 243 -21.03 33.56 5.53
CA ASP A 243 -21.02 34.36 6.77
C ASP A 243 -20.95 33.55 8.09
N GLU A 244 -22.02 32.82 8.45
CA GLU A 244 -22.07 32.06 9.70
C GLU A 244 -21.05 30.91 9.76
N GLN A 245 -20.75 30.31 8.60
CA GLN A 245 -19.80 29.22 8.46
C GLN A 245 -18.37 29.71 8.72
N LEU A 246 -18.03 30.92 8.25
CA LEU A 246 -16.73 31.55 8.48
C LEU A 246 -16.53 31.88 9.97
N VAL A 247 -17.57 32.39 10.64
CA VAL A 247 -17.52 32.66 12.09
C VAL A 247 -17.28 31.37 12.89
N VAL A 248 -17.93 30.27 12.53
CA VAL A 248 -17.69 28.97 13.17
C VAL A 248 -16.27 28.50 12.90
N PHE A 249 -15.83 28.56 11.65
CA PHE A 249 -14.48 28.17 11.22
C PHE A 249 -13.41 28.92 12.03
N ASP A 250 -13.46 30.25 12.09
CA ASP A 250 -12.48 31.07 12.81
C ASP A 250 -12.45 30.77 14.31
N LYS A 251 -13.62 30.54 14.92
CA LYS A 251 -13.71 30.15 16.34
C LYS A 251 -13.02 28.82 16.60
N VAL A 252 -13.27 27.81 15.76
CA VAL A 252 -12.62 26.50 15.93
C VAL A 252 -11.12 26.61 15.72
N LEU A 253 -10.68 27.37 14.71
CA LEU A 253 -9.27 27.56 14.41
C LEU A 253 -8.52 28.30 15.54
N ALA A 254 -9.15 29.32 16.14
CA ALA A 254 -8.59 30.02 17.29
C ALA A 254 -8.48 29.11 18.53
N LEU A 255 -9.49 28.26 18.77
CA LEU A 255 -9.45 27.26 19.84
C LEU A 255 -8.35 26.22 19.61
N ALA A 256 -8.17 25.75 18.38
CA ALA A 256 -7.11 24.81 18.04
C ALA A 256 -5.71 25.41 18.28
N LYS A 257 -5.48 26.65 17.80
CA LYS A 257 -4.21 27.38 18.00
C LYS A 257 -3.88 27.62 19.46
N SER A 258 -4.87 27.98 20.27
CA SER A 258 -4.66 28.17 21.73
C SER A 258 -4.47 26.85 22.48
N GLY A 259 -5.13 25.78 22.03
CA GLY A 259 -4.96 24.42 22.58
C GLY A 259 -3.57 23.84 22.35
N LEU A 260 -3.00 24.04 21.15
CA LEU A 260 -1.64 23.59 20.79
C LEU A 260 -0.58 24.07 21.79
N ASN A 261 -0.66 25.33 22.23
CA ASN A 261 0.31 25.92 23.16
C ASN A 261 0.09 25.52 24.63
N SER A 262 -1.10 25.03 24.98
CA SER A 262 -1.51 24.80 26.38
C SER A 262 -1.70 23.32 26.75
N GLY A 263 -1.60 22.40 25.79
CA GLY A 263 -1.82 20.96 26.00
C GLY A 263 -3.26 20.60 26.38
N ARG A 264 -4.20 21.55 26.25
CA ARG A 264 -5.59 21.40 26.68
C ARG A 264 -6.41 20.73 25.57
N ARG A 265 -7.16 19.67 25.92
CA ARG A 265 -8.11 19.02 25.00
C ARG A 265 -9.41 19.81 24.98
N SER A 266 -9.91 20.09 23.78
CA SER A 266 -11.15 20.85 23.54
C SER A 266 -12.06 20.07 22.62
N VAL A 267 -13.37 20.09 22.90
CA VAL A 267 -14.41 19.52 22.03
C VAL A 267 -15.32 20.65 21.57
N VAL A 268 -15.53 20.76 20.25
CA VAL A 268 -16.42 21.76 19.66
C VAL A 268 -17.60 21.06 19.00
N LEU A 269 -18.81 21.48 19.37
CA LEU A 269 -20.05 20.98 18.78
C LEU A 269 -20.70 22.08 17.92
N VAL A 270 -20.75 21.86 16.61
CA VAL A 270 -21.40 22.77 15.65
C VAL A 270 -22.82 22.26 15.36
N LYS A 271 -23.84 23.07 15.69
CA LYS A 271 -25.24 22.76 15.42
C LYS A 271 -25.74 23.58 14.22
N GLY A 272 -26.48 22.94 13.32
CA GLY A 272 -27.10 23.60 12.17
C GLY A 272 -28.03 22.65 11.42
N GLY A 273 -29.04 23.20 10.74
CA GLY A 273 -30.04 22.43 9.97
C GLY A 273 -29.45 21.61 8.81
N PRO A 274 -30.22 20.72 8.18
CA PRO A 274 -29.83 20.07 6.93
C PRO A 274 -29.46 21.09 5.86
N GLY A 275 -28.41 20.84 5.07
CA GLY A 275 -28.00 21.73 3.97
C GLY A 275 -27.24 23.01 4.37
N THR A 276 -27.06 23.32 5.67
CA THR A 276 -26.38 24.55 6.11
C THR A 276 -24.84 24.56 5.92
N GLY A 277 -24.29 23.59 5.20
CA GLY A 277 -22.85 23.53 4.87
C GLY A 277 -21.91 23.11 6.02
N LYS A 278 -22.39 22.34 7.00
CA LYS A 278 -21.53 21.77 8.07
C LYS A 278 -20.32 21.00 7.52
N SER A 279 -20.51 20.25 6.43
CA SER A 279 -19.42 19.51 5.77
C SER A 279 -18.39 20.46 5.14
N VAL A 280 -18.82 21.61 4.62
CA VAL A 280 -17.92 22.63 4.05
C VAL A 280 -17.05 23.24 5.15
N ILE A 281 -17.62 23.51 6.33
CA ILE A 281 -16.86 23.94 7.52
C ILE A 281 -15.82 22.88 7.89
N ALA A 282 -16.24 21.60 7.99
CA ALA A 282 -15.34 20.51 8.39
C ALA A 282 -14.17 20.32 7.42
N ILE A 283 -14.43 20.37 6.11
CA ILE A 283 -13.41 20.22 5.07
C ILE A 283 -12.41 21.39 5.12
N ASN A 284 -12.89 22.63 5.24
CA ASN A 284 -12.01 23.79 5.39
C ASN A 284 -11.18 23.75 6.68
N LEU A 285 -11.80 23.36 7.81
CA LEU A 285 -11.09 23.18 9.08
C LEU A 285 -10.01 22.12 8.96
N MET A 286 -10.34 20.97 8.37
CA MET A 286 -9.38 19.92 8.11
C MET A 286 -8.20 20.45 7.29
N ALA A 287 -8.45 21.13 6.16
CA ALA A 287 -7.38 21.73 5.35
C ALA A 287 -6.49 22.69 6.13
N SER A 288 -7.09 23.59 6.90
CA SER A 288 -6.36 24.62 7.63
C SER A 288 -5.59 24.06 8.84
N LEU A 289 -6.13 23.06 9.51
CA LEU A 289 -5.44 22.37 10.60
C LEU A 289 -4.27 21.53 10.06
N LEU A 290 -4.46 20.84 8.93
CA LEU A 290 -3.40 20.08 8.27
C LEU A 290 -2.22 20.97 7.82
N GLU A 291 -2.47 22.24 7.48
CA GLU A 291 -1.39 23.21 7.20
C GLU A 291 -0.65 23.68 8.46
N MET A 292 -1.28 23.64 9.63
CA MET A 292 -0.68 24.10 10.88
C MET A 292 0.28 23.07 11.51
N GLY A 293 0.24 21.82 11.05
CA GLY A 293 1.03 20.69 11.58
C GLY A 293 0.25 19.86 12.58
#